data_AF-A0A945PVV8-F1
#
_entry.id   AF-A0A945PVV8-F1
#
_cell.length_a   1.000
_cell.length_b   1.000
_cell.length_c   1.000
_cell.angle_alpha   90.00
_cell.angle_beta   90.00
_cell.angle_gamma   90.00
#
_symmetry.space_group_name_H-M   'P 1'
#
loop_
_entity.id
_entity.type
_entity.pdbx_description
1 polymer ?
#
loop_
_entity_poly.entity_id
_entity_poly.type
_entity_poly.pdbx_seq_one_letter_code
_entity_poly.pdbx_strand_id
1 'polypeptide(L)'
;MFRFYLLVAVFLSNFAIAQELNLPDAKNFFLDSQQVWKKKIPILIMFSIPDCGYCKKVKENTIGPMADLEEYQDKVIIRHINANSFDEINDFYNETVSHNEFAFKYAVNFFPTVM
;
A
#
# COMPACT_ATOMS: atom_id res chain seq x y z
N MET A 1 -28.95 -1.79 39.61
CA MET A 1 -28.80 -0.89 38.44
C MET A 1 -27.35 -0.50 38.16
N PHE A 2 -26.52 -0.15 39.17
CA PHE A 2 -25.09 0.22 38.96
C PHE A 2 -24.20 -0.91 38.39
N ARG A 3 -24.48 -2.18 38.75
CA ARG A 3 -23.76 -3.35 38.24
C ARG A 3 -23.90 -3.60 36.73
N PHE A 4 -25.00 -3.13 36.12
CA PHE A 4 -25.23 -3.30 34.68
C PHE A 4 -24.39 -2.30 33.86
N TYR A 5 -24.24 -1.08 34.37
CA TYR A 5 -23.37 -0.05 33.75
C TYR A 5 -21.88 -0.45 33.76
N LEU A 6 -21.43 -1.16 34.80
CA LEU A 6 -20.06 -1.66 34.90
C LEU A 6 -19.74 -2.71 33.82
N LEU A 7 -20.73 -3.55 33.44
CA LEU A 7 -20.57 -4.54 32.37
C LEU A 7 -20.57 -3.92 30.98
N VAL A 8 -21.37 -2.86 30.76
CA VAL A 8 -21.40 -2.13 29.47
C VAL A 8 -20.10 -1.37 29.21
N ALA A 9 -19.47 -0.81 30.25
CA ALA A 9 -18.19 -0.11 30.12
C ALA A 9 -17.03 -1.03 29.70
N VAL A 10 -17.01 -2.28 30.16
CA VAL A 10 -15.98 -3.28 29.81
C VAL A 10 -16.14 -3.78 28.37
N PHE A 11 -17.36 -3.73 27.82
CA PHE A 11 -17.60 -4.16 26.43
C PHE A 11 -17.06 -3.15 25.40
N LEU A 12 -17.04 -1.85 25.74
CA LEU A 12 -16.57 -0.79 24.84
C LEU A 12 -15.05 -0.65 24.77
N SER A 13 -14.29 -1.17 25.73
CA SER A 13 -12.81 -1.10 25.73
C SER A 13 -12.12 -2.14 24.83
N ASN A 14 -12.88 -3.07 24.24
CA ASN A 14 -12.33 -4.15 23.40
C ASN A 14 -12.40 -3.86 21.88
N PHE A 15 -12.73 -2.63 21.47
CA PHE A 15 -12.52 -2.23 20.09
C PHE A 15 -11.01 -2.09 19.84
N ALA A 16 -10.37 -3.20 19.49
CA ALA A 16 -9.06 -3.18 18.88
C ALA A 16 -9.20 -2.42 17.56
N ILE A 17 -8.60 -1.23 17.50
CA ILE A 17 -8.39 -0.51 16.25
C ILE A 17 -7.44 -1.39 15.45
N ALA A 18 -7.96 -2.11 14.46
CA ALA A 18 -7.11 -2.68 13.43
C ALA A 18 -6.49 -1.48 12.71
N GLN A 19 -5.23 -1.18 13.00
CA GLN A 19 -4.50 -0.16 12.29
C GLN A 19 -4.33 -0.68 10.87
N GLU A 20 -5.13 -0.17 9.95
CA GLU A 20 -4.98 -0.47 8.54
C GLU A 20 -3.58 -0.03 8.14
N LEU A 21 -2.71 -0.99 7.81
CA LEU A 21 -1.36 -0.67 7.39
C LEU A 21 -1.44 0.13 6.08
N ASN A 22 -1.14 1.41 6.19
CA ASN A 22 -1.28 2.40 5.13
C ASN A 22 -0.09 2.30 4.18
N LEU A 23 -0.08 1.24 3.38
CA LEU A 23 0.76 1.20 2.19
C LEU A 23 0.15 2.12 1.14
N PRO A 24 0.80 3.23 0.73
CA PRO A 24 0.17 4.21 -0.15
C PRO A 24 -0.07 3.61 -1.53
N ASP A 25 -1.31 3.63 -2.00
CA ASP A 25 -1.60 3.28 -3.40
C ASP A 25 -0.91 4.25 -4.35
N ALA A 26 -0.53 3.72 -5.52
CA ALA A 26 -0.08 4.55 -6.62
C ALA A 26 -1.18 5.55 -7.02
N LYS A 27 -0.74 6.75 -7.43
CA LYS A 27 -1.62 7.81 -7.96
C LYS A 27 -1.01 8.44 -9.18
N ASN A 28 0.26 8.82 -9.12
CA ASN A 28 0.93 9.50 -10.22
C ASN A 28 2.42 9.18 -10.25
N PHE A 29 2.80 8.17 -11.03
CA PHE A 29 4.17 7.76 -11.21
C PHE A 29 5.00 8.78 -11.98
N PHE A 30 4.37 9.62 -12.81
CA PHE A 30 5.04 10.74 -13.46
C PHE A 30 5.60 11.75 -12.44
N LEU A 31 4.81 12.14 -11.43
CA LEU A 31 5.26 13.01 -10.35
C LEU A 31 6.27 12.30 -9.43
N ASP A 32 6.03 11.04 -9.08
CA ASP A 32 6.98 10.25 -8.28
C ASP A 32 8.35 10.16 -8.99
N SER A 33 8.37 10.00 -10.31
CA SER A 33 9.62 9.96 -11.09
C SER A 33 10.40 11.27 -11.01
N GLN A 34 9.72 12.42 -11.03
CA GLN A 34 10.38 13.72 -10.88
C GLN A 34 11.01 13.86 -9.49
N GLN A 35 10.33 13.37 -8.45
CA GLN A 35 10.86 13.35 -7.09
C GLN A 35 12.09 12.45 -6.98
N VAL A 36 12.05 11.25 -7.58
CA VAL A 36 13.18 10.33 -7.68
C VAL A 36 14.38 10.98 -8.32
N TRP A 37 14.21 11.66 -9.46
CA TRP A 37 15.32 12.34 -10.14
C TRP A 37 15.94 13.44 -9.29
N LYS A 38 15.12 14.18 -8.54
CA LYS A 38 15.59 15.25 -7.64
C LYS A 38 16.31 14.71 -6.41
N LYS A 39 15.75 13.68 -5.77
CA LYS A 39 16.26 13.09 -4.51
C LYS A 39 17.32 12.00 -4.74
N LYS A 40 17.45 11.47 -5.97
CA LYS A 40 18.30 10.33 -6.34
C LYS A 40 17.99 9.06 -5.53
N ILE A 41 16.71 8.75 -5.38
CA ILE A 41 16.20 7.58 -4.64
C ILE A 41 15.34 6.68 -5.54
N PRO A 42 15.23 5.37 -5.31
CA PRO A 42 14.34 4.51 -6.09
C PRO A 42 12.84 4.70 -5.76
N ILE A 43 11.98 4.21 -6.65
CA ILE A 43 10.60 3.83 -6.33
C ILE A 43 10.57 2.31 -6.11
N LEU A 44 9.92 1.87 -5.05
CA LEU A 44 9.59 0.46 -4.80
C LEU A 44 8.08 0.28 -5.00
N ILE A 45 7.71 -0.64 -5.89
CA ILE A 45 6.32 -0.92 -6.21
C ILE A 45 5.96 -2.32 -5.70
N MET A 46 4.99 -2.40 -4.79
CA MET A 46 4.40 -3.67 -4.38
C MET A 46 3.12 -3.94 -5.16
N PHE A 47 3.11 -5.05 -5.90
CA PHE A 47 1.94 -5.57 -6.60
C PHE A 47 1.23 -6.62 -5.75
N SER A 48 -0.10 -6.54 -5.70
CA SER A 48 -0.96 -7.50 -5.00
C SER A 48 -2.23 -7.81 -5.79
N ILE A 49 -3.01 -8.78 -5.30
CA ILE A 49 -4.36 -9.10 -5.75
C ILE A 49 -5.27 -9.29 -4.51
N PRO A 50 -6.60 -9.14 -4.62
CA PRO A 50 -7.53 -9.45 -3.54
C PRO A 50 -7.43 -10.92 -3.11
N ASP A 51 -7.83 -11.19 -1.86
CA ASP A 51 -7.87 -12.54 -1.26
C ASP A 51 -6.54 -13.33 -1.32
N CYS A 52 -5.42 -12.61 -1.41
CA CYS A 52 -4.08 -13.19 -1.40
C CYS A 52 -3.46 -13.18 0.01
N GLY A 53 -3.48 -14.34 0.67
CA GLY A 53 -2.95 -14.49 2.03
C GLY A 53 -1.46 -14.15 2.15
N TYR A 54 -0.65 -14.42 1.12
CA TYR A 54 0.77 -14.08 1.13
C TYR A 54 1.02 -12.59 0.88
N CYS A 55 0.22 -11.96 0.01
CA CYS A 55 0.24 -10.52 -0.21
C CYS A 55 -0.07 -9.75 1.07
N LYS A 56 -1.08 -10.20 1.83
CA LYS A 56 -1.41 -9.65 3.14
C LYS A 56 -0.23 -9.72 4.10
N LYS A 57 0.40 -10.90 4.25
CA LYS A 57 1.56 -11.08 5.13
C LYS A 57 2.73 -10.17 4.77
N VAL A 58 3.06 -10.03 3.49
CA VAL A 58 4.16 -9.18 3.03
C VAL A 58 3.85 -7.69 3.23
N LYS A 59 2.59 -7.28 2.99
CA LYS A 59 2.13 -5.90 3.25
C LYS A 59 2.25 -5.58 4.74
N GLU A 60 1.74 -6.44 5.61
CA GLU A 60 1.67 -6.19 7.06
C GLU A 60 3.01 -6.31 7.77
N ASN A 61 3.84 -7.28 7.39
CA ASN A 61 5.05 -7.60 8.16
C ASN A 61 6.34 -7.05 7.56
N THR A 62 6.29 -6.44 6.37
CA THR A 62 7.52 -6.04 5.66
C THR A 62 7.37 -4.70 4.95
N ILE A 63 6.59 -4.63 3.88
CA ILE A 63 6.58 -3.43 3.01
C ILE A 63 5.84 -2.26 3.67
N GLY A 64 4.73 -2.53 4.34
CA GLY A 64 3.98 -1.51 5.06
C GLY A 64 4.77 -0.89 6.22
N PRO A 65 5.40 -1.67 7.12
CA PRO A 65 6.29 -1.11 8.14
C PRO A 65 7.46 -0.32 7.55
N MET A 66 8.03 -0.75 6.42
CA MET A 66 9.05 0.04 5.71
C MET A 66 8.53 1.41 5.26
N ALA A 67 7.27 1.52 4.83
CA ALA A 67 6.67 2.79 4.42
C ALA A 67 6.45 3.75 5.59
N ASP A 68 6.21 3.23 6.80
CA ASP A 68 5.96 4.03 7.99
C ASP A 68 7.25 4.47 8.72
N LEU A 69 8.34 3.73 8.56
CA LEU A 69 9.61 3.99 9.25
C LEU A 69 10.33 5.23 8.68
N GLU A 70 10.66 6.18 9.57
CA GLU A 70 11.41 7.41 9.23
C GLU A 70 12.73 7.12 8.49
N GLU A 71 13.38 6.00 8.81
CA GLU A 71 14.61 5.57 8.15
C GLU A 71 14.48 5.50 6.62
N TYR A 72 13.30 5.15 6.09
CA TYR A 72 13.07 4.91 4.68
C TYR A 72 12.41 6.09 3.94
N GLN A 73 11.86 7.07 4.65
CA GLN A 73 11.09 8.17 4.06
C GLN A 73 11.88 8.99 3.02
N ASP A 74 13.18 9.16 3.23
CA ASP A 74 14.08 9.85 2.29
C ASP A 74 15.01 8.91 1.52
N LYS A 75 14.79 7.60 1.58
CA LYS A 75 15.59 6.59 0.88
C LYS A 75 14.84 5.90 -0.26
N VAL A 76 13.51 5.87 -0.23
CA VAL A 76 12.70 5.17 -1.23
C VAL A 76 11.28 5.75 -1.26
N ILE A 77 10.69 5.84 -2.45
CA ILE A 77 9.26 6.12 -2.61
C ILE A 77 8.53 4.78 -2.74
N ILE A 78 7.66 4.44 -1.78
CA ILE A 78 6.93 3.17 -1.80
C ILE A 78 5.51 3.37 -2.31
N ARG A 79 5.07 2.54 -3.28
CA ARG A 79 3.71 2.54 -3.84
C ARG A 79 3.13 1.14 -3.94
N HIS A 80 1.82 1.05 -3.84
CA HIS A 80 1.06 -0.18 -4.00
C HIS A 80 0.21 -0.18 -5.26
N ILE A 81 0.17 -1.32 -5.94
CA ILE A 81 -0.70 -1.60 -7.07
C ILE A 81 -1.51 -2.86 -6.78
N ASN A 82 -2.83 -2.74 -6.71
CA ASN A 82 -3.73 -3.88 -6.76
C ASN A 82 -3.99 -4.26 -8.24
N ALA A 83 -3.37 -5.34 -8.71
CA ALA A 83 -3.43 -5.78 -10.10
C ALA A 83 -4.83 -6.23 -10.57
N ASN A 84 -5.83 -6.34 -9.68
CA ASN A 84 -7.23 -6.56 -10.05
C ASN A 84 -8.09 -5.29 -10.01
N SER A 85 -7.54 -4.15 -9.59
CA SER A 85 -8.29 -2.90 -9.50
C SER A 85 -8.37 -2.16 -10.84
N PHE A 86 -9.49 -1.47 -11.04
CA PHE A 86 -9.69 -0.52 -12.13
C PHE A 86 -9.39 0.93 -11.70
N ASP A 87 -8.87 1.13 -10.49
CA ASP A 87 -8.45 2.46 -10.03
C ASP A 87 -7.40 3.04 -10.97
N GLU A 88 -7.61 4.30 -11.34
CA GLU A 88 -6.76 5.00 -12.29
C GLU A 88 -5.53 5.61 -11.63
N ILE A 89 -4.43 5.60 -12.38
CA ILE A 89 -3.17 6.28 -12.07
C ILE A 89 -2.66 6.98 -13.33
N ASN A 90 -1.80 7.98 -13.13
CA ASN A 90 -0.90 8.41 -14.21
C ASN A 90 0.36 7.54 -14.16
N ASP A 91 0.69 6.88 -15.26
CA ASP A 91 1.90 6.09 -15.39
C ASP A 91 3.17 6.97 -15.49
N PHE A 92 4.33 6.35 -15.72
CA PHE A 92 5.60 7.08 -15.84
C PHE A 92 5.68 8.02 -17.05
N TYR A 93 4.82 7.83 -18.05
CA TYR A 93 4.70 8.67 -19.25
C TYR A 93 3.52 9.66 -19.15
N ASN A 94 2.91 9.76 -17.97
CA ASN A 94 1.71 10.56 -17.70
C ASN A 94 0.47 10.11 -18.48
N GLU A 95 0.43 8.85 -18.92
CA GLU A 95 -0.75 8.23 -19.50
C GLU A 95 -1.69 7.79 -18.37
N THR A 96 -2.99 8.04 -18.50
CA THR A 96 -3.97 7.50 -17.55
C THR A 96 -4.19 6.02 -17.85
N VAL A 97 -3.89 5.17 -16.89
CA VAL A 97 -4.08 3.71 -16.96
C VAL A 97 -4.67 3.21 -15.64
N SER A 98 -5.39 2.10 -15.66
CA SER A 98 -5.80 1.41 -14.45
C SER A 98 -4.64 0.66 -13.79
N HIS A 99 -4.78 0.32 -12.51
CA HIS A 99 -3.85 -0.58 -11.81
C HIS A 99 -3.67 -1.93 -12.53
N ASN A 100 -4.76 -2.52 -13.04
CA ASN A 100 -4.72 -3.77 -13.79
C ASN A 100 -3.91 -3.64 -15.09
N GLU A 101 -4.19 -2.60 -15.89
CA GLU A 101 -3.45 -2.34 -17.14
C GLU A 101 -1.97 -2.08 -16.87
N PHE A 102 -1.66 -1.34 -15.80
CA PHE A 102 -0.28 -1.10 -15.38
C PHE A 102 0.43 -2.40 -15.02
N ALA A 103 -0.15 -3.24 -14.15
CA ALA A 103 0.44 -4.53 -13.80
C ALA A 103 0.66 -5.43 -15.03
N PHE A 104 -0.29 -5.41 -15.97
CA PHE A 104 -0.19 -6.14 -17.24
C PHE A 104 0.94 -5.61 -18.14
N LYS A 105 1.07 -4.27 -18.29
CA LYS A 105 2.14 -3.61 -19.07
C LYS A 105 3.54 -4.00 -18.58
N TYR A 106 3.69 -4.25 -17.29
CA TYR A 106 4.94 -4.70 -16.66
C TYR A 106 5.07 -6.23 -16.53
N ALA A 107 4.17 -7.00 -17.16
CA ALA A 107 4.16 -8.46 -17.16
C ALA A 107 4.15 -9.10 -15.75
N VAL A 108 3.52 -8.41 -14.77
CA VAL A 108 3.40 -8.94 -13.41
C VAL A 108 2.26 -9.95 -13.36
N ASN A 109 2.60 -11.23 -13.17
CA ASN A 109 1.65 -12.35 -13.16
C ASN A 109 1.78 -13.27 -11.92
N PHE A 110 2.64 -12.92 -10.97
CA PHE A 110 2.83 -13.61 -9.71
C PHE A 110 2.70 -12.62 -8.55
N PHE A 111 2.08 -13.02 -7.44
CA PHE A 111 1.73 -12.11 -6.35
C PHE A 111 2.08 -12.67 -4.97
N PRO A 112 2.60 -11.82 -4.05
CA PRO A 112 3.01 -10.45 -4.29
C PRO A 112 4.29 -10.39 -5.12
N THR A 113 4.47 -9.29 -5.86
CA THR A 113 5.73 -8.96 -6.54
C THR A 113 6.20 -7.60 -6.06
N VAL A 114 7.50 -7.44 -5.83
CA VAL A 114 8.12 -6.16 -5.49
C VAL A 114 9.12 -5.82 -6.59
N MET A 115 9.01 -4.62 -7.16
CA MET A 115 9.84 -4.09 -8.24
C MET A 115 10.53 -2.80 -7.82
#